data_AF-A0A936U7R7-F1
#
_entry.id   AF-A0A936U7R7-F1
#
_cell.length_a   1.000
_cell.length_b   1.000
_cell.length_c   1.000
_cell.angle_alpha   90.00
_cell.angle_beta   90.00
_cell.angle_gamma   90.00
#
_symmetry.space_group_name_H-M   'P 1'
#
loop_
_entity.id
_entity.type
_entity.pdbx_description
1 polymer ?
#
loop_
_entity_poly.entity_id
_entity_poly.type
_entity_poly.pdbx_seq_one_letter_code
_entity_poly.pdbx_strand_id
1 'polypeptide(L)'
;MSLDLRWGVPLGETGACDVAPSAGDLGIDDARVIAPGDPARSVLIARIEDSGAAKMPPVGVNTLDAEGLALITAWVEGLTGCE
;
A
#
# COMPACT_ATOMS: atom_id res chain seq x y z
N MET A 1 -7.48 11.74 -7.10
CA MET A 1 -7.90 10.53 -6.36
C MET A 1 -8.55 10.98 -5.06
N SER A 2 -9.75 10.51 -4.74
CA SER A 2 -10.30 10.64 -3.38
C SER A 2 -10.02 9.32 -2.66
N LEU A 3 -9.33 9.39 -1.53
CA LEU A 3 -8.94 8.22 -0.74
C LEU A 3 -9.77 8.22 0.55
N ASP A 4 -10.49 7.14 0.82
CA ASP A 4 -11.33 6.97 2.00
C ASP A 4 -10.98 5.67 2.72
N LEU A 5 -10.17 5.77 3.78
CA LEU A 5 -9.66 4.63 4.55
C LEU A 5 -10.43 4.42 5.86
N ARG A 6 -11.66 4.91 5.96
CA ARG A 6 -12.51 4.67 7.14
C ARG A 6 -12.86 3.18 7.20
N TRP A 7 -12.79 2.59 8.39
CA TRP A 7 -13.00 1.15 8.65
C TRP A 7 -14.24 0.52 8.00
N GLY A 8 -15.34 1.26 7.85
CA GLY A 8 -16.60 0.74 7.29
C GLY A 8 -16.71 0.81 5.77
N VAL A 9 -15.70 1.33 5.07
CA VAL A 9 -15.71 1.47 3.61
C VAL A 9 -15.20 0.17 2.99
N PRO A 10 -15.97 -0.50 2.12
CA PRO A 10 -15.51 -1.68 1.40
C PRO A 10 -14.23 -1.39 0.63
N LEU A 11 -13.34 -2.37 0.49
CA LEU A 11 -12.01 -2.17 -0.08
C LEU A 11 -12.05 -1.52 -1.48
N GLY A 12 -12.98 -1.95 -2.33
CA GLY A 12 -13.18 -1.40 -3.67
C GLY A 12 -13.71 0.03 -3.72
N GLU A 13 -14.31 0.53 -2.63
CA GLU A 13 -14.82 1.90 -2.53
C GLU A 13 -13.81 2.86 -1.90
N THR A 14 -12.71 2.35 -1.32
CA THR A 14 -11.68 3.18 -0.67
C THR A 14 -10.91 4.09 -1.64
N GLY A 15 -10.90 3.77 -2.93
CA GLY A 15 -10.03 4.41 -3.92
C GLY A 15 -8.56 3.96 -3.84
N ALA A 16 -8.27 2.86 -3.14
CA ALA A 16 -6.93 2.28 -3.00
C ALA A 16 -6.73 0.96 -3.74
N CYS A 17 -7.78 0.14 -3.89
CA CYS A 17 -7.65 -1.20 -4.44
C CYS A 17 -7.60 -1.24 -5.97
N ASP A 18 -6.55 -1.85 -6.51
CA ASP A 18 -6.24 -1.92 -7.95
C ASP A 18 -6.27 -0.55 -8.65
N VAL A 19 -5.90 0.49 -7.90
CA VAL A 19 -5.85 1.87 -8.39
C VAL A 19 -4.41 2.27 -8.69
N ALA A 20 -4.16 2.91 -9.84
CA ALA A 20 -2.85 3.46 -10.18
C ALA A 20 -2.41 4.56 -9.18
N PRO A 21 -1.16 4.54 -8.70
CA PRO A 21 -0.69 5.49 -7.69
C PRO A 21 -0.54 6.90 -8.27
N SER A 22 -1.09 7.91 -7.58
CA SER A 22 -0.96 9.31 -8.00
C SER A 22 0.30 10.01 -7.46
N ALA A 23 0.99 9.41 -6.48
CA ALA A 23 2.15 9.98 -5.81
C ALA A 23 3.49 9.37 -6.28
N GLY A 24 3.51 8.80 -7.49
CA GLY A 24 4.64 8.06 -8.04
C GLY A 24 4.55 6.56 -7.78
N ASP A 25 5.07 5.80 -8.75
CA ASP A 25 5.08 4.32 -8.81
C ASP A 25 6.33 3.68 -8.18
N LEU A 26 7.33 4.49 -7.80
CA LEU A 26 8.61 4.04 -7.24
C LEU A 26 9.40 3.11 -8.19
N GLY A 27 9.14 3.20 -9.49
CA GLY A 27 9.75 2.31 -10.49
C GLY A 27 9.21 0.88 -10.47
N ILE A 28 8.07 0.64 -9.81
CA ILE A 28 7.39 -0.65 -9.80
C ILE A 28 6.57 -0.79 -11.08
N ASP A 29 6.79 -1.89 -11.82
CA ASP A 29 6.03 -2.20 -13.02
C ASP A 29 4.55 -2.47 -12.69
N ASP A 30 3.65 -1.85 -13.45
CA ASP A 30 2.19 -1.92 -13.26
C ASP A 30 1.76 -1.64 -11.81
N ALA A 31 2.42 -0.66 -11.17
CA ALA A 31 2.18 -0.30 -9.79
C ALA A 31 0.71 0.00 -9.49
N ARG A 32 0.24 -0.45 -8.32
CA ARG A 32 -1.04 -0.09 -7.71
C ARG A 32 -0.84 0.43 -6.31
N VAL A 33 -1.78 1.25 -5.83
CA VAL A 33 -1.83 1.64 -4.41
C VAL A 33 -1.89 0.37 -3.55
N ILE A 34 -2.83 -0.52 -3.86
CA ILE A 34 -2.91 -1.89 -3.34
C ILE A 34 -3.20 -2.79 -4.54
N ALA A 35 -2.33 -3.76 -4.82
CA ALA A 35 -2.53 -4.80 -5.83
C ALA A 35 -2.97 -6.10 -5.12
N PRO A 36 -4.24 -6.51 -5.24
CA PRO A 36 -4.71 -7.75 -4.62
C PRO A 36 -3.86 -8.96 -5.03
N GLY A 37 -3.39 -9.71 -4.04
CA GLY A 37 -2.60 -10.94 -4.25
C GLY A 37 -1.15 -10.68 -4.68
N ASP A 38 -0.74 -9.42 -4.84
CA ASP A 38 0.60 -9.06 -5.32
C ASP A 38 1.21 -7.91 -4.49
N PRO A 39 1.85 -8.23 -3.36
CA PRO A 39 2.52 -7.24 -2.53
C PRO A 39 3.64 -6.50 -3.27
N ALA A 40 4.32 -7.14 -4.23
CA ALA A 40 5.44 -6.54 -4.95
C ALA A 40 4.98 -5.42 -5.90
N ARG A 41 3.76 -5.50 -6.44
CA ARG A 41 3.14 -4.40 -7.22
C ARG A 41 2.47 -3.31 -6.38
N SER A 42 2.43 -3.47 -5.05
CA SER A 42 1.70 -2.56 -4.15
C SER A 42 2.61 -1.46 -3.61
N VAL A 43 2.40 -0.20 -4.02
CA VAL A 43 3.19 0.93 -3.52
C VAL A 43 2.99 1.19 -2.03
N LEU A 44 1.87 0.75 -1.44
CA LEU A 44 1.67 0.79 0.01
C LEU A 44 2.79 0.06 0.75
N ILE A 45 3.14 -1.15 0.30
CA ILE A 45 4.17 -1.99 0.92
C ILE A 45 5.54 -1.31 0.78
N ALA A 46 5.88 -0.89 -0.44
CA ALA A 46 7.14 -0.21 -0.72
C ALA A 46 7.32 1.07 0.10
N ARG A 47 6.23 1.82 0.38
CA ARG A 47 6.29 3.04 1.21
C ARG A 47 6.43 2.79 2.70
N ILE A 48 5.93 1.66 3.20
CA ILE A 48 6.13 1.25 4.60
C ILE A 48 7.57 0.75 4.79
N GLU A 49 8.08 -0.02 3.82
CA GLU A 49 9.43 -0.60 3.85
C GLU A 49 10.54 0.45 3.64
N ASP A 50 10.29 1.49 2.82
CA ASP A 50 11.32 2.49 2.53
C ASP A 50 11.81 3.23 3.79
N SER A 51 13.11 3.45 3.88
CA SER A 51 13.75 4.25 4.93
C SER A 51 14.19 5.63 4.46
N GLY A 52 14.09 5.89 3.15
CA GLY A 52 14.49 7.11 2.45
C GLY A 52 13.33 8.04 2.12
N ALA A 53 13.36 8.61 0.91
CA ALA A 53 12.50 9.72 0.52
C ALA A 53 11.05 9.34 0.19
N ALA A 54 10.76 8.07 -0.11
CA ALA A 54 9.40 7.59 -0.37
C ALA A 54 8.71 7.01 0.87
N LYS A 55 9.43 6.88 1.99
CA LYS A 55 8.92 6.41 3.28
C LYS A 55 7.66 7.17 3.71
N MET A 56 6.70 6.42 4.22
CA MET A 56 5.56 6.95 4.95
C MET A 56 5.55 6.42 6.40
N PRO A 57 5.37 7.29 7.41
CA PRO A 57 5.27 8.74 7.30
C PRO A 57 6.63 9.39 6.96
N PRO A 58 6.64 10.53 6.25
CA PRO A 58 7.87 11.17 5.77
C PRO A 58 8.75 11.67 6.92
N VAL A 59 8.18 11.87 8.11
CA VAL A 59 8.86 12.34 9.31
C VAL A 59 8.33 11.60 10.54
N GLY A 60 9.14 11.53 11.61
CA GLY A 60 8.71 11.04 12.92
C GLY A 60 8.89 9.54 13.16
N VAL A 61 9.10 8.74 12.11
CA VAL A 61 9.40 7.31 12.21
C VAL A 61 10.80 7.05 11.65
N ASN A 62 11.71 6.51 12.46
CA ASN A 62 13.09 6.21 12.05
C ASN A 62 13.43 4.71 12.11
N THR A 63 12.51 3.90 12.64
CA THR A 63 12.65 2.45 12.76
C THR A 63 11.50 1.80 12.01
N LEU A 64 11.82 0.83 11.17
CA LEU A 64 10.83 0.01 10.48
C LEU A 64 10.13 -0.90 11.51
N ASP A 65 8.80 -0.90 11.50
CA ASP A 65 7.98 -1.89 12.19
C ASP A 65 7.90 -3.15 11.31
N ALA A 66 8.76 -4.12 11.58
CA ALA A 66 8.89 -5.31 10.76
C ALA A 66 7.66 -6.23 10.88
N GLU A 67 7.10 -6.33 12.09
CA GLU A 67 5.87 -7.08 12.35
C GLU A 67 4.67 -6.43 11.65
N GLY A 68 4.56 -5.10 11.69
CA GLY A 68 3.55 -4.34 10.97
C GLY A 68 3.66 -4.50 9.46
N LEU A 69 4.88 -4.40 8.91
CA LEU A 69 5.12 -4.63 7.48
C LEU A 69 4.71 -6.05 7.07
N ALA A 70 5.13 -7.07 7.83
CA ALA A 70 4.77 -8.46 7.57
C ALA A 70 3.25 -8.69 7.60
N LEU A 71 2.54 -8.07 8.55
CA LEU A 71 1.07 -8.16 8.66
C LEU A 71 0.39 -7.57 7.42
N ILE A 72 0.79 -6.37 6.99
CA ILE A 72 0.17 -5.73 5.83
C ILE A 72 0.51 -6.46 4.53
N THR A 73 1.75 -6.96 4.39
CA THR A 73 2.15 -7.80 3.26
C THR A 73 1.30 -9.07 3.16
N ALA A 74 1.12 -9.80 4.27
CA ALA A 74 0.29 -10.99 4.30
C ALA A 74 -1.19 -10.69 4.02
N TRP A 75 -1.69 -9.54 4.48
CA TRP A 75 -3.04 -9.09 4.15
C TRP A 75 -3.20 -8.87 2.65
N VAL A 76 -2.28 -8.13 2.00
CA VAL A 76 -2.32 -7.90 0.54
C VAL A 76 -2.22 -9.21 -0.25
N GLU A 77 -1.32 -10.11 0.15
CA GLU A 77 -1.14 -11.43 -0.47
C GLU A 77 -2.41 -12.28 -0.41
N GLY A 78 -3.20 -12.16 0.67
CA GLY A 78 -4.46 -12.89 0.85
C GLY A 78 -5.65 -12.32 0.08
N LEU A 79 -5.53 -11.15 -0.56
CA LEU A 79 -6.62 -10.55 -1.33
C LEU A 79 -6.78 -11.23 -2.69
N THR A 80 -8.01 -11.58 -3.04
CA THR A 80 -8.35 -12.13 -4.37
C THR A 80 -8.90 -11.07 -5.34
N GLY A 81 -9.24 -9.89 -4.83
CA GLY A 81 -9.91 -8.83 -5.57
C GLY A 81 -10.19 -7.62 -4.68
N CYS A 82 -11.04 -6.71 -5.16
CA CYS A 82 -11.41 -5.47 -4.48
C CYS A 82 -12.81 -5.50 -3.87
N GLU A 83 -13.43 -6.69 -3.81
CA GLU A 83 -14.72 -6.90 -3.16
C GLU A 83 -14.68 -6.78 -1.62
#